data_AF-A0A7J6L3F0-F1
#
_entry.id   AF-A0A7J6L3F0-F1
#
_cell.length_a   1.000
_cell.length_b   1.000
_cell.length_c   1.000
_cell.angle_alpha   90.00
_cell.angle_beta   90.00
_cell.angle_gamma   90.00
#
_symmetry.space_group_name_H-M   'P 1'
#
loop_
_entity.id
_entity.type
_entity.pdbx_description
1 polymer ?
#
loop_
_entity_poly.entity_id
_entity_poly.type
_entity_poly.pdbx_seq_one_letter_code
_entity_poly.pdbx_strand_id
1 'polypeptide(L)'
;MHSVPSWAVALDRPSAPRVPSDEATQVRKYLFRVVRNLESNVSSGSKVDLRDKTLPQLWIRCLGSALTHNTRCRTLKLSGCKIDDDQVRLLCSSMRKWSSLRHLALDNNLITCKGAHAIFTQLSSAPLGGLMLEVCDLSFNRIGDSGARRIALTLTQHNSPVGQGLRVLLLKGNRIGDWGAGWLSLVIRNTGIGGCALEVLDVSNNPSISLSGGLSELTMACRQAHQTLELDAVAISVGSGRLTVRVSLERPMDETETADQARILRASPSRGLIGLSDGSIGSMLSPS
;
A
#
# COMPACT_ATOMS: atom_id res chain seq x y z
N MET A 1 38.15 -5.04 17.21
CA MET A 1 38.03 -3.57 17.35
C MET A 1 37.24 -3.05 16.16
N HIS A 2 35.92 -2.88 16.31
CA HIS A 2 35.09 -2.32 15.24
C HIS A 2 35.19 -0.81 15.27
N SER A 3 35.64 -0.20 14.17
CA SER A 3 35.77 1.25 14.05
C SER A 3 34.39 1.90 14.13
N VAL A 4 34.30 2.92 14.97
CA VAL A 4 33.10 3.74 15.11
C VAL A 4 32.87 4.48 13.78
N PRO A 5 31.69 4.37 13.14
CA PRO A 5 31.42 5.05 11.87
C PRO A 5 31.61 6.57 11.98
N SER A 6 32.15 7.20 10.93
CA SER A 6 32.50 8.64 10.91
C SER A 6 31.36 9.59 11.30
N TRP A 7 30.10 9.17 11.14
CA TRP A 7 28.94 9.96 11.57
C TRP A 7 28.80 10.07 13.09
N ALA A 8 29.31 9.11 13.87
CA ALA A 8 29.23 9.14 15.33
C ALA A 8 30.23 10.11 15.96
N VAL A 9 31.33 10.42 15.26
CA VAL A 9 32.31 11.44 15.67
C VAL A 9 31.77 12.87 15.49
N ALA A 10 30.82 13.07 14.56
CA ALA A 10 30.26 14.39 14.27
C ALA A 10 29.34 14.95 15.37
N LEU A 11 28.94 14.13 16.36
CA LEU A 11 27.99 14.50 17.42
C LEU A 11 28.66 15.04 18.70
N ASP A 12 29.98 14.96 18.79
CA ASP A 12 30.74 15.29 20.01
C ASP A 12 31.35 16.71 19.97
N ARG A 13 30.91 17.56 19.03
CA ARG A 13 31.37 18.95 18.95
C ARG A 13 30.67 19.81 20.02
N PRO A 14 31.39 20.42 20.98
CA PRO A 14 30.78 21.07 22.16
C PRO A 14 30.02 22.39 21.91
N SER A 15 29.80 22.79 20.66
CA SER A 15 29.31 24.14 20.31
C SER A 15 27.97 24.18 19.55
N ALA A 16 27.17 23.10 19.57
CA ALA A 16 25.81 23.13 19.02
C ALA A 16 24.79 23.67 20.06
N PRO A 17 23.83 24.52 19.65
CA PRO A 17 22.84 25.11 20.55
C PRO A 17 22.01 24.01 21.26
N ARG A 18 21.75 24.20 22.56
CA ARG A 18 20.98 23.26 23.40
C ARG A 18 19.61 22.98 22.78
N VAL A 19 19.42 21.75 22.29
CA VAL A 19 18.17 21.26 21.67
C VAL A 19 17.13 20.96 22.77
N PRO A 20 15.84 21.32 22.59
CA PRO A 20 14.77 21.02 23.56
C PRO A 20 14.69 19.52 23.86
N SER A 21 14.66 19.17 25.14
CA SER A 21 15.32 17.98 25.66
C SER A 21 14.42 16.84 26.13
N ASP A 22 13.37 16.45 25.40
CA ASP A 22 12.69 15.19 25.76
C ASP A 22 12.18 14.38 24.56
N GLU A 23 11.27 14.94 23.76
CA GLU A 23 10.61 14.18 22.68
C GLU A 23 11.57 13.83 21.52
N ALA A 24 12.37 14.79 21.05
CA ALA A 24 13.34 14.56 19.97
C ALA A 24 14.41 13.53 20.37
N THR A 25 14.87 13.59 21.63
CA THR A 25 15.85 12.65 22.18
C THR A 25 15.25 11.26 22.35
N GLN A 26 13.99 11.17 22.79
CA GLN A 26 13.28 9.89 22.95
C GLN A 26 12.97 9.23 21.61
N VAL A 27 12.50 9.99 20.61
CA VAL A 27 12.34 9.52 19.22
C VAL A 27 13.67 9.02 18.68
N ARG A 28 14.77 9.75 18.89
CA ARG A 28 16.10 9.34 18.44
C ARG A 28 16.55 8.03 19.08
N LYS A 29 16.41 7.89 20.40
CA LYS A 29 16.72 6.64 21.13
C LYS A 29 15.86 5.48 20.65
N TYR A 30 14.57 5.73 20.39
CA TYR A 30 13.65 4.72 19.87
C TYR A 30 14.06 4.25 18.48
N LEU A 31 14.35 5.18 17.57
CA LEU A 31 14.79 4.85 16.20
C LEU A 31 16.12 4.06 16.21
N PHE A 32 17.05 4.40 17.11
CA PHE A 32 18.28 3.62 17.29
C PHE A 32 18.00 2.19 17.74
N ARG A 33 17.07 2.00 18.68
CA ARG A 33 16.67 0.65 19.12
C ARG A 33 16.04 -0.14 17.97
N VAL A 34 15.20 0.49 17.15
CA VAL A 34 14.56 -0.14 15.99
C VAL A 34 15.63 -0.60 14.98
N VAL A 35 16.56 0.27 14.61
CA VAL A 35 17.66 -0.06 13.68
C VAL A 35 18.50 -1.21 14.22
N ARG A 36 18.92 -1.13 15.49
CA ARG A 36 19.74 -2.19 16.11
C ARG A 36 19.00 -3.52 16.21
N ASN A 37 17.69 -3.50 16.50
CA ASN A 37 16.87 -4.71 16.53
C ASN A 37 16.78 -5.34 15.14
N LEU A 38 16.57 -4.53 14.10
CA LEU A 38 16.56 -4.99 12.71
C LEU A 38 17.91 -5.59 12.30
N GLU A 39 19.02 -4.95 12.66
CA GLU A 39 20.37 -5.46 12.38
C GLU A 39 20.65 -6.79 13.11
N SER A 40 20.13 -6.94 14.33
CA SER A 40 20.37 -8.14 15.15
C SER A 40 19.73 -9.41 14.60
N ASN A 41 18.68 -9.31 13.77
CA ASN A 41 17.92 -10.44 13.22
C ASN A 41 17.36 -11.45 14.24
N VAL A 42 17.37 -11.12 15.54
CA VAL A 42 17.03 -12.08 16.62
C VAL A 42 15.51 -12.24 16.80
N SER A 43 14.73 -11.20 16.54
CA SER A 43 13.27 -11.21 16.76
C SER A 43 12.52 -11.82 15.57
N SER A 44 11.96 -13.02 15.77
CA SER A 44 11.09 -13.69 14.81
C SER A 44 9.82 -12.85 14.58
N GLY A 45 9.49 -12.54 13.32
CA GLY A 45 8.27 -11.81 12.96
C GLY A 45 8.30 -10.31 13.28
N SER A 46 9.48 -9.67 13.24
CA SER A 46 9.66 -8.27 13.61
C SER A 46 8.66 -7.35 12.88
N LYS A 47 7.83 -6.65 13.66
CA LYS A 47 6.95 -5.56 13.22
C LYS A 47 7.65 -4.24 13.56
N VAL A 48 7.90 -3.42 12.54
CA VAL A 48 8.45 -2.08 12.70
C VAL A 48 7.29 -1.10 12.60
N ASP A 49 6.99 -0.41 13.69
CA ASP A 49 5.94 0.61 13.74
C ASP A 49 6.56 1.98 14.06
N LEU A 50 6.63 2.84 13.04
CA LEU A 50 7.19 4.18 13.13
C LEU A 50 6.13 5.24 12.82
N ARG A 51 4.83 4.91 12.90
CA ARG A 51 3.74 5.81 12.52
C ARG A 51 3.79 7.16 13.24
N ASP A 52 3.42 8.20 12.51
CA ASP A 52 3.32 9.60 12.94
C ASP A 52 4.65 10.17 13.48
N LYS A 53 5.78 9.55 13.12
CA LYS A 53 7.12 10.06 13.44
C LYS A 53 7.67 10.78 12.23
N THR A 54 8.06 12.04 12.40
CA THR A 54 8.82 12.72 11.35
C THR A 54 10.19 12.06 11.25
N LEU A 55 10.49 11.44 10.12
CA LEU A 55 11.73 10.73 9.88
C LEU A 55 12.64 11.57 8.98
N PRO A 56 13.74 12.13 9.51
CA PRO A 56 14.78 12.72 8.68
C PRO A 56 15.28 11.73 7.62
N GLN A 57 15.70 12.22 6.47
CA GLN A 57 16.20 11.39 5.36
C GLN A 57 17.32 10.42 5.80
N LEU A 58 18.20 10.86 6.71
CA LEU A 58 19.24 10.02 7.29
C LEU A 58 18.66 8.77 7.99
N TRP A 59 17.55 8.92 8.70
CA TRP A 59 16.88 7.80 9.36
C TRP A 59 16.27 6.81 8.39
N ILE A 60 15.68 7.29 7.29
CA ILE A 60 15.19 6.42 6.21
C ILE A 60 16.33 5.60 5.59
N ARG A 61 17.52 6.22 5.42
CA ARG A 61 18.72 5.51 4.95
C ARG A 61 19.18 4.45 5.95
N CYS A 62 19.28 4.78 7.23
CA CYS A 62 19.66 3.82 8.28
C CYS A 62 18.66 2.67 8.37
N LEU A 63 17.35 2.97 8.33
CA LEU A 63 16.28 1.98 8.31
C LEU A 63 16.40 1.06 7.09
N GLY A 64 16.57 1.65 5.90
CA GLY A 64 16.75 0.89 4.66
C GLY A 64 17.95 -0.05 4.72
N SER A 65 19.09 0.44 5.24
CA SER A 65 20.32 -0.35 5.42
C SER A 65 20.16 -1.50 6.42
N ALA A 66 19.43 -1.25 7.52
CA ALA A 66 19.14 -2.29 8.50
C ALA A 66 18.20 -3.35 7.92
N LEU A 67 17.22 -2.94 7.11
CA LEU A 67 16.30 -3.85 6.42
C LEU A 67 16.98 -4.66 5.31
N THR A 68 18.08 -4.17 4.70
CA THR A 68 18.83 -4.92 3.67
C THR A 68 19.28 -6.29 4.14
N HIS A 69 19.70 -6.39 5.40
CA HIS A 69 20.22 -7.62 6.00
C HIS A 69 19.15 -8.34 6.82
N ASN A 70 17.97 -7.73 6.98
CA ASN A 70 16.91 -8.28 7.80
C ASN A 70 16.00 -9.23 7.01
N THR A 71 16.08 -10.51 7.31
CA THR A 71 15.27 -11.55 6.63
C THR A 71 13.99 -11.91 7.37
N ARG A 72 13.70 -11.24 8.50
CA ARG A 72 12.58 -11.61 9.40
C ARG A 72 11.49 -10.55 9.54
N CYS A 73 11.74 -9.32 9.11
CA CYS A 73 10.80 -8.21 9.19
C CYS A 73 9.63 -8.48 8.25
N ARG A 74 8.43 -8.65 8.82
CA ARG A 74 7.21 -8.94 8.05
C ARG A 74 6.33 -7.72 7.89
N THR A 75 6.46 -6.71 8.75
CA THR A 75 5.59 -5.54 8.74
C THR A 75 6.39 -4.27 8.95
N LEU A 76 6.21 -3.29 8.06
CA LEU A 76 6.78 -1.96 8.15
C LEU A 76 5.64 -0.93 8.06
N LYS A 77 5.41 -0.20 9.15
CA LYS A 77 4.41 0.87 9.23
C LYS A 77 5.12 2.23 9.33
N LEU A 78 4.87 3.06 8.33
CA LEU A 78 5.45 4.38 8.13
C LEU A 78 4.36 5.42 7.81
N SER A 79 3.13 5.16 8.28
CA SER A 79 1.99 6.05 8.10
C SER A 79 2.24 7.41 8.74
N GLY A 80 1.90 8.53 8.10
CA GLY A 80 2.00 9.86 8.72
C GLY A 80 3.43 10.38 8.95
N CYS A 81 4.45 9.77 8.31
CA CYS A 81 5.85 10.09 8.57
C CYS A 81 6.42 11.26 7.75
N LYS A 82 5.57 11.94 6.96
CA LYS A 82 5.96 12.97 5.97
C LYS A 82 6.95 12.45 4.92
N ILE A 83 6.81 11.18 4.53
CA ILE A 83 7.67 10.53 3.55
C ILE A 83 7.37 11.05 2.14
N ASP A 84 8.39 11.52 1.44
CA ASP A 84 8.32 11.96 0.05
C ASP A 84 8.89 10.92 -0.94
N ASP A 85 8.83 11.24 -2.24
CA ASP A 85 9.33 10.34 -3.30
C ASP A 85 10.83 10.03 -3.18
N ASP A 86 11.63 10.94 -2.63
CA ASP A 86 13.08 10.77 -2.50
C ASP A 86 13.40 9.80 -1.37
N GLN A 87 12.69 9.92 -0.25
CA GLN A 87 12.76 8.99 0.86
C GLN A 87 12.23 7.60 0.47
N VAL A 88 11.14 7.51 -0.31
CA VAL A 88 10.69 6.23 -0.88
C VAL A 88 11.77 5.61 -1.75
N ARG A 89 12.42 6.38 -2.64
CA ARG A 89 13.51 5.87 -3.48
C ARG A 89 14.67 5.33 -2.64
N LEU A 90 15.05 6.03 -1.57
CA LEU A 90 16.09 5.58 -0.66
C LEU A 90 15.71 4.29 0.07
N LEU A 91 14.46 4.17 0.51
CA LEU A 91 13.95 2.95 1.13
C LEU A 91 14.01 1.78 0.13
N CYS A 92 13.53 1.99 -1.10
CA CYS A 92 13.53 0.98 -2.16
C CYS A 92 14.94 0.55 -2.56
N SER A 93 15.87 1.50 -2.74
CA SER A 93 17.26 1.20 -3.16
C SER A 93 18.05 0.46 -2.09
N SER A 94 17.75 0.71 -0.81
CA SER A 94 18.47 0.10 0.30
C SER A 94 18.01 -1.34 0.54
N MET A 95 16.73 -1.64 0.33
CA MET A 95 16.18 -2.98 0.53
C MET A 95 16.42 -3.87 -0.69
N ARG A 96 17.63 -4.48 -0.80
CA ARG A 96 18.03 -5.33 -1.95
C ARG A 96 16.96 -6.34 -2.38
N LYS A 97 16.17 -6.88 -1.44
CA LYS A 97 14.98 -7.68 -1.71
C LYS A 97 13.94 -7.41 -0.62
N TRP A 98 12.68 -7.19 -0.97
CA TRP A 98 11.56 -7.19 -0.02
C TRP A 98 11.13 -8.63 0.31
N SER A 99 12.07 -9.57 0.30
CA SER A 99 11.80 -11.01 0.33
C SER A 99 11.22 -11.51 1.65
N SER A 100 11.19 -10.70 2.69
CA SER A 100 10.57 -11.02 3.98
C SER A 100 9.31 -10.20 4.24
N LEU A 101 9.20 -9.01 3.65
CA LEU A 101 8.14 -8.06 3.97
C LEU A 101 6.79 -8.54 3.43
N ARG A 102 5.79 -8.64 4.30
CA ARG A 102 4.40 -8.98 3.96
C ARG A 102 3.51 -7.75 3.93
N HIS A 103 3.71 -6.82 4.86
CA HIS A 103 2.86 -5.65 5.03
C HIS A 103 3.68 -4.36 4.99
N LEU A 104 3.32 -3.45 4.10
CA LEU A 104 3.85 -2.10 4.02
C LEU A 104 2.71 -1.10 4.17
N ALA A 105 2.80 -0.23 5.17
CA ALA A 105 1.90 0.90 5.32
C ALA A 105 2.67 2.22 5.12
N LEU A 106 2.31 2.97 4.10
CA LEU A 106 2.85 4.26 3.70
C LEU A 106 1.72 5.29 3.53
N ASP A 107 0.58 5.06 4.15
CA ASP A 107 -0.57 5.96 4.10
C ASP A 107 -0.28 7.32 4.76
N ASN A 108 -1.02 8.35 4.36
CA ASN A 108 -0.90 9.70 4.89
C ASN A 108 0.53 10.28 4.78
N ASN A 109 1.12 10.17 3.60
CA ASN A 109 2.46 10.68 3.29
C ASN A 109 2.42 11.63 2.06
N LEU A 110 3.59 11.99 1.53
CA LEU A 110 3.75 12.94 0.42
C LEU A 110 4.13 12.24 -0.89
N ILE A 111 3.78 10.95 -1.03
CA ILE A 111 4.16 10.10 -2.16
C ILE A 111 3.36 10.51 -3.40
N THR A 112 4.05 10.73 -4.51
CA THR A 112 3.43 11.02 -5.81
C THR A 112 3.55 9.82 -6.75
N CYS A 113 3.20 10.00 -8.04
CA CYS A 113 3.45 9.02 -9.09
C CYS A 113 4.91 8.53 -9.12
N LYS A 114 5.89 9.38 -8.77
CA LYS A 114 7.33 9.00 -8.80
C LYS A 114 7.67 8.00 -7.69
N GLY A 115 7.20 8.22 -6.47
CA GLY A 115 7.41 7.28 -5.37
C GLY A 115 6.64 5.97 -5.58
N ALA A 116 5.38 6.04 -6.06
CA ALA A 116 4.64 4.84 -6.47
C ALA A 116 5.42 4.04 -7.52
N HIS A 117 6.02 4.72 -8.50
CA HIS A 117 6.87 4.07 -9.48
C HIS A 117 8.09 3.39 -8.87
N ALA A 118 8.77 4.04 -7.93
CA ALA A 118 9.92 3.46 -7.25
C ALA A 118 9.55 2.17 -6.48
N ILE A 119 8.42 2.19 -5.76
CA ILE A 119 7.90 1.02 -5.03
C ILE A 119 7.62 -0.12 -6.01
N PHE A 120 6.81 0.12 -7.03
CA PHE A 120 6.36 -0.96 -7.92
C PHE A 120 7.45 -1.44 -8.87
N THR A 121 8.43 -0.61 -9.23
CA THR A 121 9.65 -1.07 -9.91
C THR A 121 10.49 -1.98 -9.00
N GLN A 122 10.58 -1.68 -7.70
CA GLN A 122 11.27 -2.55 -6.74
C GLN A 122 10.51 -3.87 -6.50
N LEU A 123 9.18 -3.85 -6.51
CA LEU A 123 8.38 -5.08 -6.48
C LEU A 123 8.61 -5.89 -7.76
N SER A 124 8.75 -5.22 -8.91
CA SER A 124 8.96 -5.88 -10.19
C SER A 124 10.35 -6.48 -10.38
N SER A 125 11.36 -5.99 -9.67
CA SER A 125 12.74 -6.47 -9.74
C SER A 125 13.01 -7.69 -8.85
N ALA A 126 12.02 -8.12 -8.05
CA ALA A 126 12.11 -9.35 -7.29
C ALA A 126 12.23 -10.56 -8.24
N PRO A 127 13.08 -11.56 -7.95
CA PRO A 127 13.14 -12.80 -8.73
C PRO A 127 11.74 -13.41 -8.85
N LEU A 128 11.45 -14.08 -9.98
CA LEU A 128 10.20 -14.83 -10.20
C LEU A 128 9.91 -15.71 -8.96
N GLY A 129 8.75 -15.49 -8.31
CA GLY A 129 8.37 -16.16 -7.05
C GLY A 129 8.88 -15.52 -5.75
N GLY A 130 9.46 -14.31 -5.81
CA GLY A 130 10.05 -13.61 -4.67
C GLY A 130 9.19 -12.50 -4.06
N LEU A 131 8.04 -12.17 -4.66
CA LEU A 131 7.15 -11.15 -4.13
C LEU A 131 6.39 -11.70 -2.92
N MET A 132 6.88 -11.34 -1.73
CA MET A 132 6.25 -11.72 -0.47
C MET A 132 5.26 -10.67 0.04
N LEU A 133 5.21 -9.49 -0.57
CA LEU A 133 4.34 -8.40 -0.13
C LEU A 133 2.87 -8.76 -0.43
N GLU A 134 2.08 -8.86 0.63
CA GLU A 134 0.66 -9.21 0.61
C GLU A 134 -0.23 -7.98 0.77
N VAL A 135 0.21 -6.98 1.56
CA VAL A 135 -0.55 -5.76 1.84
C VAL A 135 0.32 -4.54 1.57
N CYS A 136 -0.19 -3.62 0.75
CA CYS A 136 0.42 -2.33 0.46
C CYS A 136 -0.63 -1.23 0.64
N ASP A 137 -0.46 -0.41 1.68
CA ASP A 137 -1.30 0.76 1.92
C ASP A 137 -0.58 2.04 1.47
N LEU A 138 -1.15 2.68 0.44
CA LEU A 138 -0.71 3.95 -0.13
C LEU A 138 -1.83 5.00 -0.05
N SER A 139 -2.77 4.82 0.87
CA SER A 139 -3.90 5.73 1.03
C SER A 139 -3.45 7.14 1.42
N PHE A 140 -4.25 8.16 1.11
CA PHE A 140 -4.01 9.56 1.49
C PHE A 140 -2.62 10.06 1.07
N ASN A 141 -2.25 9.80 -0.18
CA ASN A 141 -1.04 10.29 -0.83
C ASN A 141 -1.43 11.17 -2.05
N ARG A 142 -0.49 11.41 -2.98
CA ARG A 142 -0.69 12.26 -4.17
C ARG A 142 -0.46 11.47 -5.46
N ILE A 143 -0.81 10.18 -5.46
CA ILE A 143 -0.67 9.30 -6.63
C ILE A 143 -1.76 9.63 -7.64
N GLY A 144 -1.40 9.88 -8.89
CA GLY A 144 -2.34 10.08 -10.00
C GLY A 144 -2.29 8.97 -11.04
N ASP A 145 -2.89 9.21 -12.20
CA ASP A 145 -3.08 8.21 -13.26
C ASP A 145 -1.79 7.54 -13.73
N SER A 146 -0.70 8.28 -13.83
CA SER A 146 0.61 7.73 -14.20
C SER A 146 1.13 6.72 -13.16
N GLY A 147 0.88 6.99 -11.88
CA GLY A 147 1.21 6.07 -10.80
C GLY A 147 0.31 4.83 -10.85
N ALA A 148 -1.01 5.01 -11.00
CA ALA A 148 -1.97 3.92 -11.15
C ALA A 148 -1.63 3.01 -12.35
N ARG A 149 -1.21 3.58 -13.48
CA ARG A 149 -0.71 2.84 -14.65
C ARG A 149 0.49 1.96 -14.29
N ARG A 150 1.49 2.50 -13.60
CA ARG A 150 2.68 1.74 -13.21
C ARG A 150 2.32 0.59 -12.28
N ILE A 151 1.46 0.85 -11.30
CA ILE A 151 0.91 -0.16 -10.39
C ILE A 151 0.25 -1.28 -11.19
N ALA A 152 -0.65 -0.93 -12.11
CA ALA A 152 -1.38 -1.89 -12.92
C ALA A 152 -0.44 -2.76 -13.76
N LEU A 153 0.51 -2.15 -14.47
CA LEU A 153 1.50 -2.87 -15.28
C LEU A 153 2.33 -3.84 -14.44
N THR A 154 2.78 -3.42 -13.25
CA THR A 154 3.52 -4.31 -12.35
C THR A 154 2.67 -5.50 -11.92
N LEU A 155 1.40 -5.28 -11.57
CA LEU A 155 0.50 -6.34 -11.08
C LEU A 155 0.01 -7.28 -12.20
N THR A 156 -0.06 -6.83 -13.45
CA THR A 156 -0.46 -7.67 -14.59
C THR A 156 0.72 -8.41 -15.23
N GLN A 157 1.94 -7.90 -15.12
CA GLN A 157 3.14 -8.53 -15.68
C GLN A 157 3.79 -9.55 -14.73
N HIS A 158 3.57 -9.41 -13.42
CA HIS A 158 4.09 -10.37 -12.44
C HIS A 158 3.18 -11.58 -12.34
N ASN A 159 3.55 -12.66 -13.03
CA ASN A 159 3.00 -13.99 -12.79
C ASN A 159 3.57 -14.51 -11.45
N SER A 160 2.90 -14.16 -10.36
CA SER A 160 3.27 -14.70 -9.06
C SER A 160 2.71 -16.13 -8.94
N PRO A 161 3.47 -17.09 -8.38
CA PRO A 161 2.96 -18.43 -8.10
C PRO A 161 1.63 -18.34 -7.33
N VAL A 162 0.70 -19.26 -7.61
CA VAL A 162 -0.61 -19.31 -6.94
C VAL A 162 -0.42 -19.25 -5.42
N GLY A 163 -1.02 -18.25 -4.78
CA GLY A 163 -0.94 -18.04 -3.32
C GLY A 163 0.17 -17.09 -2.85
N GLN A 164 0.95 -16.49 -3.76
CA GLN A 164 1.93 -15.46 -3.44
C GLN A 164 1.62 -14.15 -4.18
N GLY A 165 2.01 -13.01 -3.62
CA GLY A 165 1.87 -11.69 -4.24
C GLY A 165 0.92 -10.76 -3.51
N LEU A 166 0.69 -9.59 -4.09
CA LEU A 166 -0.08 -8.52 -3.47
C LEU A 166 -1.58 -8.87 -3.47
N ARG A 167 -2.16 -9.02 -2.28
CA ARG A 167 -3.57 -9.35 -2.03
C ARG A 167 -4.40 -8.11 -1.73
N VAL A 168 -3.83 -7.15 -0.99
CA VAL A 168 -4.52 -5.93 -0.59
C VAL A 168 -3.72 -4.73 -1.05
N LEU A 169 -4.35 -3.91 -1.87
CA LEU A 169 -3.84 -2.63 -2.33
C LEU A 169 -4.82 -1.53 -1.95
N LEU A 170 -4.38 -0.61 -1.10
CA LEU A 170 -5.18 0.53 -0.68
C LEU A 170 -4.62 1.80 -1.32
N LEU A 171 -5.44 2.45 -2.15
CA LEU A 171 -5.15 3.68 -2.89
C LEU A 171 -6.19 4.77 -2.57
N LYS A 172 -6.91 4.63 -1.46
CA LYS A 172 -7.92 5.58 -1.01
C LYS A 172 -7.33 6.99 -0.90
N GLY A 173 -8.08 8.05 -1.21
CA GLY A 173 -7.64 9.41 -0.90
C GLY A 173 -6.44 9.89 -1.72
N ASN A 174 -6.32 9.46 -2.98
CA ASN A 174 -5.26 9.87 -3.89
C ASN A 174 -5.81 10.82 -4.97
N ARG A 175 -5.05 11.02 -6.06
CA ARG A 175 -5.39 11.89 -7.20
C ARG A 175 -5.62 11.08 -8.48
N ILE A 176 -6.11 9.85 -8.34
CA ILE A 176 -6.42 8.96 -9.46
C ILE A 176 -7.69 9.48 -10.13
N GLY A 177 -7.68 9.54 -11.45
CA GLY A 177 -8.82 9.85 -12.29
C GLY A 177 -9.21 8.71 -13.21
N ASP A 178 -10.06 9.01 -14.19
CA ASP A 178 -10.65 8.01 -15.09
C ASP A 178 -9.63 7.17 -15.83
N TRP A 179 -8.52 7.78 -16.28
CA TRP A 179 -7.45 7.06 -16.96
C TRP A 179 -6.75 6.07 -16.03
N GLY A 180 -6.46 6.46 -14.79
CA GLY A 180 -5.86 5.59 -13.79
C GLY A 180 -6.80 4.47 -13.38
N ALA A 181 -8.09 4.76 -13.22
CA ALA A 181 -9.14 3.76 -12.99
C ALA A 181 -9.21 2.74 -14.15
N GLY A 182 -9.12 3.21 -15.39
CA GLY A 182 -9.03 2.35 -16.58
C GLY A 182 -7.83 1.40 -16.53
N TRP A 183 -6.64 1.86 -16.11
CA TRP A 183 -5.49 0.98 -15.91
C TRP A 183 -5.72 -0.05 -14.81
N LEU A 184 -6.27 0.37 -13.68
CA LEU A 184 -6.57 -0.53 -12.56
C LEU A 184 -7.65 -1.57 -12.92
N SER A 185 -8.57 -1.23 -13.83
CA SER A 185 -9.57 -2.17 -14.35
C SER A 185 -8.91 -3.37 -15.07
N LEU A 186 -7.74 -3.19 -15.69
CA LEU A 186 -6.98 -4.29 -16.29
C LEU A 186 -6.43 -5.26 -15.24
N VAL A 187 -6.11 -4.77 -14.03
CA VAL A 187 -5.70 -5.64 -12.91
C VAL A 187 -6.88 -6.54 -12.52
N ILE A 188 -8.06 -5.95 -12.34
CA ILE A 188 -9.30 -6.66 -12.00
C ILE A 188 -9.62 -7.73 -13.05
N ARG A 189 -9.52 -7.41 -14.35
CA ARG A 189 -9.76 -8.37 -15.43
C ARG A 189 -8.77 -9.55 -15.43
N ASN A 190 -7.56 -9.36 -14.90
CA ASN A 190 -6.50 -10.38 -14.90
C ASN A 190 -6.44 -11.25 -13.63
N THR A 191 -7.23 -10.95 -12.58
CA THR A 191 -7.19 -11.76 -11.34
C THR A 191 -7.68 -13.20 -11.52
N GLY A 192 -8.57 -13.46 -12.49
CA GLY A 192 -9.09 -14.80 -12.79
C GLY A 192 -8.17 -15.72 -13.61
N ILE A 193 -7.11 -15.19 -14.23
CA ILE A 193 -6.27 -15.92 -15.22
C ILE A 193 -4.99 -16.49 -14.56
N GLY A 194 -4.92 -16.49 -13.22
CA GLY A 194 -3.82 -17.12 -12.47
C GLY A 194 -2.54 -16.28 -12.35
N GLY A 195 -2.55 -15.02 -12.81
CA GLY A 195 -1.40 -14.11 -12.75
C GLY A 195 -1.41 -13.14 -11.56
N CYS A 196 -2.59 -12.67 -11.12
CA CYS A 196 -2.72 -11.63 -10.09
C CYS A 196 -3.47 -12.15 -8.85
N ALA A 197 -2.86 -12.05 -7.66
CA ALA A 197 -3.42 -12.50 -6.38
C ALA A 197 -4.27 -11.44 -5.65
N LEU A 198 -4.63 -10.34 -6.32
CA LEU A 198 -5.27 -9.19 -5.69
C LEU A 198 -6.74 -9.48 -5.33
N GLU A 199 -7.08 -9.29 -4.07
CA GLU A 199 -8.40 -9.52 -3.46
C GLU A 199 -9.08 -8.22 -3.03
N VAL A 200 -8.30 -7.18 -2.71
CA VAL A 200 -8.86 -5.90 -2.26
C VAL A 200 -8.15 -4.76 -2.97
N LEU A 201 -8.94 -3.93 -3.65
CA LEU A 201 -8.49 -2.71 -4.29
C LEU A 201 -9.34 -1.52 -3.80
N ASP A 202 -8.88 -0.79 -2.79
CA ASP A 202 -9.60 0.41 -2.34
C ASP A 202 -9.13 1.64 -3.12
N VAL A 203 -9.96 2.17 -4.03
CA VAL A 203 -9.70 3.43 -4.75
C VAL A 203 -10.63 4.55 -4.29
N SER A 204 -11.18 4.45 -3.08
CA SER A 204 -12.18 5.39 -2.58
C SER A 204 -11.63 6.79 -2.40
N ASN A 205 -12.48 7.82 -2.38
CA ASN A 205 -12.02 9.19 -2.16
C ASN A 205 -10.93 9.66 -3.16
N ASN A 206 -11.03 9.19 -4.41
CA ASN A 206 -10.27 9.71 -5.54
C ASN A 206 -11.22 10.58 -6.38
N PRO A 207 -11.26 11.90 -6.15
CA PRO A 207 -12.33 12.77 -6.64
C PRO A 207 -12.35 12.92 -8.17
N SER A 208 -11.24 12.59 -8.85
CA SER A 208 -11.14 12.66 -10.29
C SER A 208 -11.67 11.42 -11.01
N ILE A 209 -12.11 10.38 -10.28
CA ILE A 209 -12.80 9.22 -10.84
C ILE A 209 -14.27 9.59 -11.02
N SER A 210 -14.68 9.83 -12.25
CA SER A 210 -16.04 10.18 -12.60
C SER A 210 -16.96 8.96 -12.62
N LEU A 211 -18.26 9.19 -12.40
CA LEU A 211 -19.29 8.15 -12.45
C LEU A 211 -19.41 7.54 -13.86
N SER A 212 -19.39 8.38 -14.89
CA SER A 212 -19.55 7.96 -16.30
C SER A 212 -18.28 7.40 -16.94
N GLY A 213 -17.11 7.68 -16.36
CA GLY A 213 -15.82 7.24 -16.86
C GLY A 213 -15.22 6.11 -16.03
N GLY A 214 -14.30 6.46 -15.12
CA GLY A 214 -13.48 5.50 -14.40
C GLY A 214 -14.28 4.54 -13.53
N LEU A 215 -15.39 4.99 -12.93
CA LEU A 215 -16.26 4.11 -12.17
C LEU A 215 -16.98 3.10 -13.07
N SER A 216 -17.48 3.55 -14.23
CA SER A 216 -18.10 2.67 -15.22
C SER A 216 -17.13 1.58 -15.68
N GLU A 217 -15.88 1.94 -15.97
CA GLU A 217 -14.83 0.99 -16.37
C GLU A 217 -14.51 -0.03 -15.28
N LEU A 218 -14.35 0.42 -14.02
CA LEU A 218 -14.13 -0.47 -12.89
C LEU A 218 -15.33 -1.42 -12.69
N THR A 219 -16.55 -0.92 -12.86
CA THR A 219 -17.79 -1.71 -12.77
C THR A 219 -17.84 -2.77 -13.87
N MET A 220 -17.53 -2.40 -15.11
CA MET A 220 -17.48 -3.33 -16.24
C MET A 220 -16.42 -4.41 -16.03
N ALA A 221 -15.23 -4.04 -15.55
CA ALA A 221 -14.17 -4.99 -15.24
C ALA A 221 -14.58 -5.98 -14.15
N CYS A 222 -15.20 -5.52 -13.07
CA CYS A 222 -15.73 -6.41 -12.04
C CYS A 222 -16.76 -7.39 -12.61
N ARG A 223 -17.72 -6.92 -13.42
CA ARG A 223 -18.71 -7.79 -14.07
C ARG A 223 -18.07 -8.86 -14.96
N GLN A 224 -17.09 -8.47 -15.78
CA GLN A 224 -16.40 -9.38 -16.69
C GLN A 224 -15.54 -10.41 -15.98
N ALA A 225 -14.94 -10.04 -14.85
CA ALA A 225 -14.08 -10.91 -14.07
C ALA A 225 -14.84 -11.71 -12.99
N HIS A 226 -16.18 -11.62 -12.95
CA HIS A 226 -17.03 -12.17 -11.89
C HIS A 226 -16.57 -11.76 -10.48
N GLN A 227 -16.10 -10.52 -10.35
CA GLN A 227 -15.63 -9.95 -9.10
C GLN A 227 -16.72 -9.09 -8.48
N THR A 228 -16.73 -9.00 -7.16
CA THR A 228 -17.62 -8.05 -6.49
C THR A 228 -17.10 -6.62 -6.66
N LEU A 229 -18.03 -5.67 -6.59
CA LEU A 229 -17.74 -4.26 -6.50
C LEU A 229 -18.56 -3.73 -5.34
N GLU A 230 -17.90 -3.29 -4.27
CA GLU A 230 -18.58 -2.64 -3.17
C GLU A 230 -18.57 -1.12 -3.39
N LEU A 231 -19.77 -0.56 -3.51
CA LEU A 231 -19.95 0.88 -3.53
C LEU A 231 -20.50 1.28 -2.17
N ASP A 232 -19.86 2.22 -1.48
CA ASP A 232 -20.44 2.75 -0.25
C ASP A 232 -21.65 3.61 -0.63
N ALA A 233 -22.85 3.05 -0.44
CA ALA A 233 -24.11 3.48 -1.05
C ALA A 233 -24.57 4.90 -0.63
N VAL A 234 -23.98 5.50 0.40
CA VAL A 234 -24.42 6.78 0.95
C VAL A 234 -24.05 7.98 0.07
N ALA A 235 -23.13 7.83 -0.89
CA ALA A 235 -22.46 8.99 -1.49
C ALA A 235 -22.36 9.02 -3.03
N ILE A 236 -23.15 8.20 -3.72
CA ILE A 236 -23.39 8.31 -5.17
C ILE A 236 -24.25 9.57 -5.49
N SER A 237 -24.99 10.10 -4.50
CA SER A 237 -25.87 11.26 -4.65
C SER A 237 -25.17 12.62 -4.51
N VAL A 238 -23.93 12.71 -3.96
CA VAL A 238 -23.37 14.01 -3.51
C VAL A 238 -21.91 14.25 -3.92
N GLY A 239 -21.34 13.47 -4.85
CA GLY A 239 -19.99 13.72 -5.36
C GLY A 239 -18.85 13.56 -4.33
N SER A 240 -19.14 12.98 -3.16
CA SER A 240 -18.17 12.72 -2.06
C SER A 240 -18.06 11.23 -1.70
N GLY A 241 -18.35 10.37 -2.68
CA GLY A 241 -18.38 8.90 -2.62
C GLY A 241 -17.13 8.20 -2.08
N ARG A 242 -17.31 7.24 -1.18
CA ARG A 242 -16.32 6.20 -0.90
C ARG A 242 -16.50 5.06 -1.92
N LEU A 243 -15.59 4.97 -2.90
CA LEU A 243 -15.52 3.88 -3.89
C LEU A 243 -14.55 2.76 -3.43
N THR A 244 -15.02 1.72 -2.76
CA THR A 244 -14.12 0.62 -2.32
C THR A 244 -14.32 -0.62 -3.18
N VAL A 245 -13.49 -0.82 -4.21
CA VAL A 245 -13.58 -2.01 -5.05
C VAL A 245 -13.05 -3.25 -4.31
N ARG A 246 -13.95 -3.96 -3.61
CA ARG A 246 -13.63 -5.29 -3.08
C ARG A 246 -13.73 -6.33 -4.18
N VAL A 247 -12.56 -6.72 -4.70
CA VAL A 247 -12.40 -7.81 -5.65
C VAL A 247 -12.54 -9.13 -4.88
N SER A 248 -13.75 -9.50 -4.45
CA SER A 248 -13.93 -10.77 -3.75
C SER A 248 -13.73 -11.91 -4.74
N LEU A 249 -12.51 -12.43 -4.75
CA LEU A 249 -12.19 -13.69 -5.40
C LEU A 249 -12.86 -14.78 -4.57
N GLU A 250 -13.98 -15.34 -5.04
CA GLU A 250 -14.52 -16.56 -4.46
C GLU A 250 -13.44 -17.65 -4.56
N ARG A 251 -12.78 -17.95 -3.43
CA ARG A 251 -12.03 -19.20 -3.25
C ARG A 251 -12.51 -19.89 -1.98
N PRO A 252 -12.44 -21.24 -1.95
CA PRO A 252 -12.87 -22.02 -0.80
C PRO A 252 -12.02 -21.62 0.41
N MET A 253 -12.67 -21.36 1.54
CA MET A 253 -11.99 -21.02 2.80
C MET A 253 -10.93 -22.08 3.13
N ASP A 254 -9.69 -21.65 3.28
CA ASP A 254 -8.64 -22.45 3.91
C ASP A 254 -8.43 -21.88 5.33
N GLU A 255 -8.54 -22.73 6.35
CA GLU A 255 -8.78 -22.38 7.77
C GLU A 255 -7.60 -21.70 8.51
N THR A 256 -6.65 -21.10 7.79
CA THR A 256 -5.39 -20.60 8.37
C THR A 256 -5.25 -19.07 8.37
N GLU A 257 -6.33 -18.32 8.16
CA GLU A 257 -6.32 -16.85 8.26
C GLU A 257 -5.83 -16.38 9.64
N THR A 258 -4.72 -15.63 9.64
CA THR A 258 -4.17 -15.07 10.88
C THR A 258 -5.05 -13.91 11.39
N ALA A 259 -5.17 -13.76 12.70
CA ALA A 259 -6.04 -12.76 13.34
C ALA A 259 -5.79 -11.30 12.89
N ASP A 260 -4.58 -10.97 12.42
CA ASP A 260 -4.27 -9.66 11.83
C ASP A 260 -4.85 -9.49 10.41
N GLN A 261 -4.88 -10.56 9.59
CA GLN A 261 -5.50 -10.58 8.26
C GLN A 261 -7.03 -10.44 8.37
N ALA A 262 -7.65 -11.23 9.25
CA ALA A 262 -9.08 -11.12 9.53
C ALA A 262 -9.44 -9.74 10.10
N ARG A 263 -8.57 -9.12 10.91
CA ARG A 263 -8.83 -7.78 11.47
C ARG A 263 -8.71 -6.67 10.43
N ILE A 264 -7.83 -6.75 9.45
CA ILE A 264 -7.75 -5.77 8.34
C ILE A 264 -8.95 -5.94 7.40
N LEU A 265 -9.35 -7.18 7.10
CA LEU A 265 -10.58 -7.48 6.34
C LEU A 265 -11.85 -7.02 7.09
N ARG A 266 -11.88 -7.10 8.44
CA ARG A 266 -13.03 -6.74 9.29
C ARG A 266 -13.02 -5.31 9.86
N ALA A 267 -11.91 -4.57 9.80
CA ALA A 267 -11.80 -3.20 10.38
C ALA A 267 -12.39 -2.11 9.49
N SER A 268 -12.95 -2.45 8.33
CA SER A 268 -13.83 -1.54 7.59
C SER A 268 -15.27 -1.72 8.09
N PRO A 269 -15.98 -0.64 8.45
CA PRO A 269 -17.27 -0.74 9.12
C PRO A 269 -18.29 -1.53 8.26
N SER A 270 -18.61 -2.68 8.82
CA SER A 270 -19.70 -3.64 8.64
C SER A 270 -20.88 -3.32 7.72
N ARG A 271 -21.16 -4.33 6.89
CA ARG A 271 -22.47 -4.98 6.69
C ARG A 271 -23.65 -4.07 6.33
N GLY A 272 -23.72 -3.77 5.05
CA GLY A 272 -24.98 -3.55 4.33
C GLY A 272 -24.86 -4.25 2.99
N LEU A 273 -25.09 -5.57 2.95
CA LEU A 273 -25.25 -6.30 1.69
C LEU A 273 -26.53 -5.78 1.03
N ILE A 274 -26.41 -4.81 0.13
CA ILE A 274 -27.41 -4.62 -0.90
C ILE A 274 -26.96 -5.52 -2.05
N GLY A 275 -27.42 -6.77 -2.02
CA GLY A 275 -27.42 -7.58 -3.22
C GLY A 275 -28.25 -6.84 -4.24
N LEU A 276 -27.63 -6.41 -5.34
CA LEU A 276 -28.37 -6.10 -6.56
C LEU A 276 -28.85 -7.44 -7.12
N SER A 277 -29.94 -7.96 -6.53
CA SER A 277 -30.73 -8.99 -7.16
C SER A 277 -31.42 -8.38 -8.37
N ASP A 278 -31.34 -9.09 -9.50
CA ASP A 278 -32.03 -8.80 -10.75
C ASP A 278 -33.39 -8.14 -10.58
N GLY A 279 -33.60 -7.03 -11.29
CA GLY A 279 -34.92 -6.46 -11.50
C GLY A 279 -34.95 -4.93 -11.49
N SER A 280 -35.43 -4.36 -12.60
CA SER A 280 -35.88 -2.96 -12.74
C SER A 280 -34.82 -1.94 -13.18
N ILE A 281 -34.12 -2.22 -14.29
CA ILE A 281 -33.92 -1.17 -15.30
C ILE A 281 -35.06 -1.32 -16.30
N GLY A 282 -36.21 -0.73 -15.99
CA GLY A 282 -37.39 -0.75 -16.83
C GLY A 282 -38.24 0.48 -16.53
N SER A 283 -38.55 1.23 -17.58
CA SER A 283 -39.48 2.36 -17.65
C SER A 283 -39.17 3.62 -16.83
N MET A 284 -38.31 4.49 -17.40
CA MET A 284 -38.59 5.94 -17.44
C MET A 284 -38.23 6.48 -18.83
N LEU A 285 -38.90 5.94 -19.83
CA LEU A 285 -39.27 6.69 -21.03
C LEU A 285 -40.80 6.77 -21.00
N SER A 286 -41.33 7.98 -20.93
CA SER A 286 -42.71 8.26 -21.33
C SER A 286 -42.70 9.62 -22.01
N PRO A 287 -43.28 9.73 -23.22
CA PRO A 287 -43.36 10.98 -23.95
C PRO A 287 -44.63 11.75 -23.58
N SER A 288 -44.49 13.05 -23.41
CA SER A 288 -45.51 14.07 -23.69
C SER A 288 -44.85 15.44 -23.59
#